data_AF-A0A815TAB5-F1
#
_entry.id   AF-A0A815TAB5-F1
#
_cell.length_a   1.000
_cell.length_b   1.000
_cell.length_c   1.000
_cell.angle_alpha   90.00
_cell.angle_beta   90.00
_cell.angle_gamma   90.00
#
_symmetry.space_group_name_H-M   'P 1'
#
loop_
_entity.id
_entity.type
_entity.pdbx_description
1 polymer ?
#
loop_
_entity_poly.entity_id
_entity_poly.type
_entity_poly.pdbx_seq_one_letter_code
_entity_poly.pdbx_strand_id
1 'polypeptide(L)'
;MNKDNKDPFSPKNALYVYQFFSILSMLLINSKMLFEYIRDRYVEDFKYFLKEDVILSRIPIQYPVYRFIPELIRSVHHRILYGEPNYNSLNRPKHHQLI
;
A
#
# COMPACT_ATOMS: atom_id res chain seq x y z
N MET A 1 -24.15 -25.37 5.60
CA MET A 1 -23.14 -24.35 5.95
C MET A 1 -21.93 -24.55 5.05
N ASN A 2 -21.70 -23.66 4.08
CA ASN A 2 -20.61 -23.82 3.09
C ASN A 2 -19.24 -23.86 3.77
N LYS A 3 -18.44 -24.88 3.42
CA LYS A 3 -17.07 -25.09 3.90
C LYS A 3 -16.08 -24.04 3.38
N ASP A 4 -16.50 -23.17 2.47
CA ASP A 4 -15.64 -22.21 1.78
C ASP A 4 -15.21 -21.00 2.63
N ASN A 5 -15.77 -20.82 3.84
CA ASN A 5 -15.53 -19.64 4.67
C ASN A 5 -14.39 -19.78 5.70
N LYS A 6 -13.58 -20.86 5.64
CA LYS A 6 -12.52 -21.08 6.64
C LYS A 6 -11.13 -21.37 6.08
N ASP A 7 -10.94 -21.30 4.76
CA ASP A 7 -9.60 -21.48 4.21
C ASP A 7 -8.94 -20.11 3.99
N PRO A 8 -7.95 -19.71 4.83
CA PRO A 8 -7.21 -18.46 4.61
C PRO A 8 -6.51 -18.45 3.24
N PHE A 9 -6.34 -19.62 2.62
CA PHE A 9 -5.71 -19.83 1.34
C PHE A 9 -6.66 -19.78 0.14
N SER A 10 -7.93 -19.37 0.27
CA SER A 10 -8.82 -19.36 -0.91
C SER A 10 -8.36 -18.37 -2.00
N PRO A 11 -8.50 -18.68 -3.30
CA PRO A 11 -8.19 -17.77 -4.40
C PRO A 11 -8.95 -16.44 -4.30
N LYS A 12 -10.17 -16.49 -3.74
CA LYS A 12 -11.02 -15.34 -3.49
C LYS A 12 -10.37 -14.35 -2.53
N ASN A 13 -9.75 -14.83 -1.45
CA ASN A 13 -9.07 -13.98 -0.47
C ASN A 13 -7.84 -13.30 -1.10
N ALA A 14 -7.07 -14.03 -1.89
CA ALA A 14 -5.93 -13.46 -2.61
C ALA A 14 -6.36 -12.35 -3.57
N LEU A 15 -7.47 -12.57 -4.30
CA LEU A 15 -8.04 -11.55 -5.18
C LEU A 15 -8.55 -10.33 -4.39
N TYR A 16 -9.17 -10.53 -3.22
CA TYR A 16 -9.59 -9.40 -2.39
C TYR A 16 -8.43 -8.55 -1.91
N VAL A 17 -7.31 -9.15 -1.51
CA VAL A 17 -6.11 -8.41 -1.13
C VAL A 17 -5.61 -7.57 -2.32
N TYR A 18 -5.49 -8.19 -3.49
CA TYR A 18 -5.08 -7.50 -4.72
C TYR A 18 -6.03 -6.33 -5.06
N GLN A 19 -7.34 -6.55 -5.03
CA GLN A 19 -8.35 -5.53 -5.33
C GLN A 19 -8.32 -4.40 -4.30
N PHE A 20 -8.22 -4.72 -3.01
CA PHE A 20 -8.16 -3.75 -1.93
C PHE A 20 -6.98 -2.79 -2.12
N PHE A 21 -5.76 -3.32 -2.29
CA PHE A 21 -4.58 -2.48 -2.47
C PHE A 21 -4.56 -1.76 -3.82
N SER A 22 -5.13 -2.35 -4.87
CA SER A 22 -5.27 -1.68 -6.17
C SER A 22 -6.18 -0.46 -6.09
N ILE A 23 -7.37 -0.61 -5.49
CA ILE A 23 -8.33 0.48 -5.31
C ILE A 23 -7.74 1.54 -4.39
N LEU A 24 -7.16 1.13 -3.25
CA LEU A 24 -6.54 2.05 -2.32
C LEU A 24 -5.43 2.86 -2.99
N SER A 25 -4.52 2.20 -3.71
CA SER A 25 -3.47 2.88 -4.50
C SER A 25 -4.07 3.91 -5.46
N MET A 26 -5.10 3.54 -6.22
CA MET A 26 -5.78 4.45 -7.14
C MET A 26 -6.40 5.65 -6.42
N LEU A 27 -7.03 5.46 -5.25
CA LEU A 27 -7.60 6.56 -4.46
C LEU A 27 -6.50 7.50 -3.93
N LEU A 28 -5.40 6.96 -3.43
CA LEU A 28 -4.28 7.74 -2.90
C LEU A 28 -3.54 8.52 -3.99
N ILE A 29 -3.55 8.05 -5.23
CA ILE A 29 -2.95 8.73 -6.39
C ILE A 29 -3.87 9.84 -6.92
N ASN A 30 -5.17 9.55 -7.07
CA ASN A 30 -6.07 10.42 -7.82
C ASN A 30 -6.84 11.42 -6.94
N SER A 31 -6.88 11.22 -5.62
CA SER A 31 -7.62 12.11 -4.71
C SER A 31 -6.73 12.57 -3.56
N LYS A 32 -6.27 13.82 -3.67
CA LYS A 32 -5.52 14.50 -2.60
C LYS A 32 -6.29 14.49 -1.27
N MET A 33 -7.60 14.77 -1.32
CA MET A 33 -8.45 14.78 -0.13
C MET A 33 -8.49 13.41 0.56
N LEU A 34 -8.65 12.33 -0.21
CA LEU A 34 -8.66 10.98 0.37
C LEU A 34 -7.28 10.56 0.87
N PHE A 35 -6.21 10.93 0.15
CA PHE A 35 -4.84 10.71 0.59
C PHE A 35 -4.57 11.38 1.93
N GLU A 36 -4.86 12.68 2.07
CA GLU A 36 -4.66 13.43 3.31
C GLU A 36 -5.53 12.87 4.44
N TYR A 37 -6.81 12.59 4.18
CA TYR A 37 -7.70 11.99 5.17
C TYR A 37 -7.17 10.64 5.68
N ILE A 38 -6.73 9.76 4.78
CA ILE A 38 -6.22 8.43 5.14
C ILE A 38 -4.91 8.55 5.91
N ARG A 39 -3.96 9.35 5.41
CA ARG A 39 -2.69 9.58 6.07
C ARG A 39 -2.90 10.13 7.49
N ASP A 40 -3.66 11.21 7.61
CA ASP A 40 -3.76 11.94 8.88
C ASP A 40 -4.49 11.11 9.96
N ARG A 41 -5.37 10.19 9.56
CA ARG A 41 -6.14 9.36 10.51
C ARG A 41 -5.62 7.95 10.72
N TYR A 42 -4.91 7.38 9.74
CA TYR A 42 -4.55 5.96 9.76
C TYR A 42 -3.04 5.71 9.63
N VAL A 43 -2.18 6.73 9.55
CA VAL A 43 -0.72 6.53 9.40
C VAL A 43 -0.12 5.57 10.44
N GLU A 44 -0.55 5.65 11.70
CA GLU A 44 -0.06 4.73 12.75
C GLU A 44 -0.53 3.29 12.52
N ASP A 45 -1.73 3.11 11.96
CA ASP A 45 -2.24 1.78 11.61
C ASP A 45 -1.40 1.15 10.49
N PHE A 46 -1.04 1.95 9.48
CA PHE A 46 -0.14 1.51 8.42
C PHE A 46 1.26 1.22 8.99
N LYS A 47 1.75 2.01 9.94
CA LYS A 47 3.07 1.82 10.54
C LYS A 47 3.18 0.55 11.40
N TYR A 48 2.15 0.23 12.19
CA TYR A 48 2.24 -0.86 13.17
C TYR A 48 1.46 -2.13 12.80
N PHE A 49 0.38 -2.02 12.03
CA PHE A 49 -0.49 -3.15 11.71
C PHE A 49 -0.32 -3.67 10.30
N LEU A 50 0.13 -2.86 9.33
CA LEU A 50 0.38 -3.35 7.97
C LEU A 50 1.72 -4.09 7.90
N LYS A 51 1.66 -5.41 8.02
CA LYS A 51 2.83 -6.31 7.90
C LYS A 51 2.74 -7.09 6.60
N GLU A 52 3.54 -6.70 5.61
CA GLU A 52 3.61 -7.35 4.30
C GLU A 52 3.79 -8.87 4.42
N ASP A 53 4.78 -9.31 5.20
CA ASP A 53 5.10 -10.73 5.38
C ASP A 53 3.92 -11.55 5.92
N VAL A 54 3.13 -10.96 6.82
CA VAL A 54 1.96 -11.62 7.44
C VAL A 54 0.83 -11.78 6.42
N ILE A 55 0.70 -10.84 5.49
CA ILE A 55 -0.28 -10.92 4.40
C ILE A 55 0.18 -11.97 3.38
N LEU A 56 1.43 -11.90 2.95
CA LEU A 56 1.99 -12.80 1.93
C LEU A 56 2.07 -14.24 2.42
N SER A 57 2.33 -14.49 3.71
CA SER A 57 2.36 -15.85 4.27
C SER A 57 1.02 -16.58 4.19
N ARG A 58 -0.07 -15.86 3.91
CA ARG A 58 -1.43 -16.40 3.77
C ARG A 58 -1.86 -16.59 2.31
N ILE A 59 -1.03 -16.18 1.35
CA ILE A 59 -1.34 -16.25 -0.08
C ILE A 59 -0.43 -17.28 -0.75
N PRO A 60 -0.97 -18.37 -1.32
CA PRO A 60 -0.18 -19.33 -2.08
C PRO A 60 0.53 -18.69 -3.26
N ILE A 61 1.83 -19.01 -3.43
CA ILE A 61 2.68 -18.47 -4.51
C ILE A 61 2.21 -18.86 -5.91
N GLN A 62 1.42 -19.94 -6.03
CA GLN A 62 0.87 -20.41 -7.30
C GLN A 62 -0.25 -19.50 -7.84
N TYR A 63 -0.78 -18.59 -7.01
CA TYR A 63 -1.84 -17.69 -7.44
C TYR A 63 -1.29 -16.59 -8.32
N PRO A 64 -1.87 -16.33 -9.51
CA PRO A 64 -1.35 -15.32 -10.44
C PRO A 64 -1.20 -13.93 -9.83
N VAL A 65 -2.08 -13.57 -8.89
CA VAL A 65 -2.05 -12.28 -8.19
C VAL A 65 -0.89 -12.15 -7.21
N TYR A 66 -0.29 -13.25 -6.74
CA TYR A 66 0.78 -13.24 -5.75
C TYR A 66 1.95 -12.36 -6.17
N ARG A 67 2.32 -12.38 -7.45
CA ARG A 67 3.45 -11.59 -7.98
C ARG A 67 3.24 -10.08 -7.86
N PHE A 68 2.00 -9.61 -7.85
CA PHE A 68 1.67 -8.17 -7.89
C PHE A 68 1.43 -7.58 -6.50
N ILE A 69 0.97 -8.40 -5.56
CA ILE A 69 0.58 -7.96 -4.21
C ILE A 69 1.74 -7.30 -3.43
N PRO A 70 2.98 -7.84 -3.40
CA PRO A 70 4.08 -7.23 -2.66
C PRO A 70 4.34 -5.77 -3.06
N GLU A 71 4.45 -5.51 -4.36
CA GLU A 71 4.70 -4.15 -4.88
C GLU A 71 3.54 -3.20 -4.62
N LEU A 72 2.30 -3.68 -4.71
CA LEU A 72 1.11 -2.90 -4.38
C LEU A 72 1.08 -2.50 -2.89
N ILE A 73 1.37 -3.45 -1.99
CA ILE A 73 1.45 -3.19 -0.55
C ILE A 73 2.55 -2.17 -0.25
N ARG A 74 3.76 -2.37 -0.79
CA ARG A 74 4.90 -1.46 -0.58
C ARG A 74 4.61 -0.06 -1.09
N SER A 75 4.03 0.08 -2.28
CA SER A 75 3.69 1.37 -2.87
C SER A 75 2.68 2.14 -2.01
N VAL A 76 1.60 1.48 -1.59
CA VAL A 76 0.59 2.07 -0.69
C VAL A 76 1.21 2.45 0.65
N HIS A 77 1.99 1.54 1.24
CA HIS A 77 2.62 1.74 2.53
C HIS A 77 3.59 2.93 2.51
N HIS A 78 4.48 2.97 1.51
CA HIS A 78 5.43 4.06 1.32
C HIS A 78 4.72 5.39 1.14
N ARG A 79 3.69 5.44 0.28
CA ARG A 79 2.94 6.67 0.01
C ARG A 79 2.26 7.21 1.27
N ILE A 80 1.68 6.35 2.11
CA ILE A 80 1.03 6.79 3.35
C ILE A 80 2.07 7.29 4.37
N LEU A 81 3.16 6.55 4.57
CA LEU A 81 4.15 6.92 5.59
C LEU A 81 5.00 8.13 5.22
N TYR A 82 5.36 8.28 3.95
CA TYR A 82 6.35 9.26 3.50
C TYR A 82 5.78 10.33 2.57
N GLY A 83 4.53 10.15 2.12
CA GLY A 83 3.88 11.05 1.17
C GLY A 83 4.31 10.84 -0.27
N GLU A 84 3.83 11.74 -1.14
CA GLU A 84 4.35 11.89 -2.50
C GLU A 84 5.83 12.29 -2.46
N PRO A 85 6.70 11.78 -3.37
CA PRO A 85 7.98 12.42 -3.59
C PRO A 85 7.73 13.89 -3.92
N ASN A 86 8.22 14.78 -3.07
CA ASN A 86 8.09 16.20 -3.27
C ASN A 86 9.01 16.61 -4.43
N TYR A 87 8.49 16.63 -5.66
CA TYR A 87 9.25 17.07 -6.83
C TYR A 87 9.77 18.52 -6.68
N ASN A 88 9.21 19.31 -5.76
CA ASN A 88 9.71 20.66 -5.45
C ASN A 88 10.92 20.66 -4.49
N SER A 89 11.25 19.55 -3.80
CA SER A 89 12.48 19.46 -3.00
C SER A 89 13.71 19.01 -3.81
N LEU A 90 13.51 18.40 -4.97
CA LEU A 90 14.58 18.04 -5.91
C LEU A 90 15.03 19.21 -6.81
N ASN A 91 14.17 20.23 -6.95
CA ASN A 91 14.41 21.40 -7.81
C ASN A 91 14.79 22.68 -7.05
N ARG A 92 15.12 22.62 -5.75
CA ARG A 92 15.74 23.79 -5.11
C ARG A 92 17.20 23.87 -5.58
N PRO A 93 17.61 24.91 -6.33
CA PRO A 93 19.02 25.13 -6.55
C PRO A 93 19.68 25.27 -5.19
N LYS A 94 20.75 24.49 -4.97
CA LYS A 94 21.65 24.67 -3.84
C LYS A 94 22.26 26.06 -4.00
N HIS A 95 21.63 27.08 -3.43
CA HIS A 95 22.30 28.35 -3.21
C HIS A 95 23.51 28.03 -2.34
N HIS A 96 24.67 27.95 -2.99
CA HIS A 96 25.94 27.97 -2.32
C HIS A 96 25.96 29.26 -1.53
N GLN A 97 25.89 29.15 -0.20
CA GLN A 97 26.33 30.22 0.67
C GLN A 97 27.83 30.38 0.39
N LEU A 98 28.16 31.39 -0.41
CA LEU A 98 29.51 31.90 -0.50
C LEU A 98 29.77 32.62 0.83
N ILE A 99 30.58 31.96 1.67
CA ILE A 99 31.36 32.62 2.72
C ILE A 99 32.66 33.08 2.05
#